data_AF-A0A7Y5VC91-F1
#
_entry.id   AF-A0A7Y5VC91-F1
#
_cell.length_a   1.000
_cell.length_b   1.000
_cell.length_c   1.000
_cell.angle_alpha   90.00
_cell.angle_beta   90.00
_cell.angle_gamma   90.00
#
_symmetry.space_group_name_H-M   'P 1'
#
loop_
_entity.id
_entity.type
_entity.pdbx_description
1 polymer ?
#
loop_
_entity_poly.entity_id
_entity_poly.type
_entity_poly.pdbx_seq_one_letter_code
_entity_poly.pdbx_strand_id
1 'polypeptide(L)'
;MNHTKSSIRELLGAGQLDAANAAALEYAEYCGLADISNGLLALQSRVSVHQANKQAGTVSYEDFTVNFARLANDLTAWVDCLPNTPKPAGPRKKFLTEANFKTRVAILLLLIKVVVLGWLYYHWSTGGFTADQFQGTATILVPVFAALLAVILEDYMHQHKNGQQRPRYASGPLIAVVYWLFPLYALALAVLIALKAKGSISFSAMNTWLAVVESGLGGYVGKVVHGLFKKNE
;
A
#
# COMPACT_ATOMS: atom_id res chain seq x y z
N MET A 1 -11.34 25.49 -2.31
CA MET A 1 -12.74 25.22 -1.97
C MET A 1 -13.50 26.52 -1.75
N ASN A 2 -14.22 26.98 -2.78
CA ASN A 2 -15.03 28.20 -2.75
C ASN A 2 -16.54 27.91 -2.80
N HIS A 3 -16.94 26.63 -2.84
CA HIS A 3 -18.32 26.22 -3.02
C HIS A 3 -18.96 25.78 -1.71
N THR A 4 -20.17 26.30 -1.45
CA THR A 4 -21.05 25.90 -0.36
C THR A 4 -22.18 25.03 -0.92
N LYS A 5 -22.85 24.26 -0.06
CA LYS A 5 -24.03 23.47 -0.49
C LYS A 5 -25.10 24.35 -1.14
N SER A 6 -25.28 25.60 -0.65
CA SER A 6 -26.18 26.57 -1.25
C SER A 6 -25.76 26.99 -2.66
N SER A 7 -24.47 27.27 -2.90
CA SER A 7 -24.00 27.62 -4.25
C SER A 7 -24.17 26.47 -5.25
N ILE A 8 -24.02 25.21 -4.80
CA ILE A 8 -24.26 24.04 -5.65
C ILE A 8 -25.74 23.93 -6.03
N ARG A 9 -26.66 24.18 -5.09
CA ARG A 9 -28.10 24.21 -5.35
C ARG A 9 -28.52 25.34 -6.28
N GLU A 10 -27.86 26.49 -6.21
CA GLU A 10 -28.09 27.60 -7.13
C GLU A 10 -27.70 27.22 -8.58
N LEU A 11 -26.55 26.56 -8.76
CA LEU A 11 -26.11 26.04 -10.07
C LEU A 11 -27.08 24.99 -10.63
N LEU A 12 -27.62 24.12 -9.76
CA LEU A 12 -28.68 23.18 -10.12
C LEU A 12 -29.97 23.90 -10.58
N GLY A 13 -30.40 24.92 -9.85
CA GLY A 13 -31.57 25.74 -10.19
C GLY A 13 -31.41 26.50 -11.51
N ALA A 14 -30.17 26.90 -11.84
CA ALA A 14 -29.84 27.52 -13.12
C ALA A 14 -29.69 26.52 -14.29
N GLY A 15 -29.86 25.21 -14.04
CA GLY A 15 -29.72 24.17 -15.06
C GLY A 15 -28.27 23.88 -15.48
N GLN A 16 -27.28 24.38 -14.73
CA GLN A 16 -25.86 24.21 -15.04
C GLN A 16 -25.30 22.91 -14.43
N LEU A 17 -25.74 21.76 -14.96
CA LEU A 17 -25.42 20.45 -14.36
C LEU A 17 -23.91 20.14 -14.28
N ASP A 18 -23.09 20.53 -15.26
CA ASP A 18 -21.65 20.28 -15.19
C ASP A 18 -20.98 21.07 -14.08
N ALA A 19 -21.30 22.36 -13.99
CA ALA A 19 -20.76 23.25 -12.98
C ALA A 19 -21.22 22.80 -11.58
N ALA A 20 -22.49 22.42 -11.45
CA ALA A 20 -23.02 21.93 -10.19
C ALA A 20 -22.40 20.60 -9.77
N ASN A 21 -22.19 19.67 -10.71
CA ASN A 21 -21.56 18.38 -10.43
C ASN A 21 -20.07 18.53 -10.08
N ALA A 22 -19.33 19.39 -10.80
CA ALA A 22 -17.93 19.69 -10.49
C ALA A 22 -17.78 20.32 -9.10
N ALA A 23 -18.64 21.29 -8.76
CA ALA A 23 -18.64 21.91 -7.44
C ALA A 23 -19.03 20.92 -6.33
N ALA A 24 -19.99 20.03 -6.59
CA ALA A 24 -20.37 18.95 -5.65
C ALA A 24 -19.23 17.95 -5.44
N LEU A 25 -18.51 17.60 -6.50
CA LEU A 25 -17.38 16.68 -6.43
C LEU A 25 -16.23 17.27 -5.62
N GLU A 26 -15.84 18.53 -5.88
CA GLU A 26 -14.80 19.22 -5.10
C GLU A 26 -15.19 19.29 -3.61
N TYR A 27 -16.47 19.56 -3.32
CA TYR A 27 -17.01 19.58 -1.96
C TYR A 27 -16.93 18.20 -1.29
N ALA A 28 -17.35 17.14 -1.98
CA ALA A 28 -17.31 15.77 -1.48
C ALA A 28 -15.87 15.28 -1.23
N GLU A 29 -14.94 15.63 -2.14
CA GLU A 29 -13.53 15.31 -2.02
C GLU A 29 -12.88 16.01 -0.83
N TYR A 30 -13.16 17.32 -0.68
CA TYR A 30 -12.70 18.10 0.47
C TYR A 30 -13.21 17.53 1.78
N CYS A 31 -14.48 17.09 1.83
CA CYS A 31 -15.07 16.47 3.01
C CYS A 31 -14.67 15.00 3.21
N GLY A 32 -14.01 14.37 2.22
CA GLY A 32 -13.55 12.98 2.32
C GLY A 32 -14.66 11.93 2.18
N LEU A 33 -15.77 12.28 1.53
CA LEU A 33 -16.95 11.43 1.37
C LEU A 33 -16.78 10.54 0.14
N ALA A 34 -15.97 9.48 0.27
CA ALA A 34 -15.54 8.63 -0.85
C ALA A 34 -16.70 8.04 -1.67
N ASP A 35 -17.75 7.57 -1.00
CA ASP A 35 -18.92 6.99 -1.67
C ASP A 35 -19.67 8.02 -2.50
N ILE A 36 -19.81 9.24 -1.98
CA ILE A 36 -20.47 10.35 -2.66
C ILE A 36 -19.60 10.84 -3.83
N SER A 37 -18.27 10.99 -3.64
CA SER A 37 -17.38 11.38 -4.74
C SER A 37 -17.38 10.37 -5.88
N ASN A 38 -17.42 9.07 -5.58
CA ASN A 38 -17.50 8.03 -6.61
C ASN A 38 -18.84 8.08 -7.36
N GLY A 39 -19.94 8.32 -6.64
CA GLY A 39 -21.26 8.51 -7.24
C GLY A 39 -21.32 9.73 -8.17
N LEU A 40 -20.74 10.86 -7.74
CA LEU A 40 -20.67 12.11 -8.52
C LEU A 40 -19.75 11.98 -9.76
N LEU A 41 -18.65 11.23 -9.66
CA LEU A 41 -17.79 10.91 -10.81
C LEU A 41 -18.52 10.06 -11.86
N ALA A 42 -19.27 9.03 -11.41
CA ALA A 42 -20.09 8.24 -12.32
C ALA A 42 -21.19 9.09 -12.99
N LEU A 43 -21.80 10.01 -12.24
CA LEU A 43 -22.77 10.95 -12.77
C LEU A 43 -22.14 11.92 -13.78
N GLN A 44 -20.90 12.38 -13.55
CA GLN A 44 -20.17 13.23 -14.49
C GLN A 44 -20.00 12.56 -15.85
N SER A 45 -19.64 11.26 -15.85
CA SER A 45 -19.52 10.49 -17.08
C SER A 45 -20.86 10.35 -17.81
N ARG A 46 -21.99 10.27 -17.09
CA ARG A 46 -23.32 10.20 -17.71
C ARG A 46 -23.72 11.55 -18.30
N VAL A 47 -23.42 12.65 -17.62
CA VAL A 47 -23.69 14.01 -18.10
C VAL A 47 -22.88 14.30 -19.36
N SER A 48 -21.58 13.96 -19.39
CA SER A 48 -20.73 14.20 -20.57
C SER A 48 -21.19 13.40 -21.79
N VAL A 49 -21.59 12.13 -21.60
CA VAL A 49 -22.19 11.31 -22.66
C VAL A 49 -23.50 11.92 -23.16
N HIS A 50 -24.35 12.41 -22.25
CA HIS A 50 -25.62 13.05 -22.60
C HIS A 50 -25.41 14.32 -23.44
N GLN A 51 -24.37 15.10 -23.14
CA GLN A 51 -23.99 16.28 -23.93
C GLN A 51 -23.41 15.93 -25.29
N ALA A 52 -22.53 14.93 -25.36
CA ALA A 52 -21.98 14.44 -26.62
C ALA A 52 -23.09 13.96 -27.57
N ASN A 53 -24.08 13.23 -27.04
CA ASN A 53 -25.23 12.77 -27.79
C ASN A 53 -26.10 13.93 -28.32
N LYS A 54 -26.27 15.00 -27.53
CA LYS A 54 -26.94 16.22 -27.98
C LYS A 54 -26.20 16.88 -29.15
N GLN A 55 -24.88 17.00 -29.04
CA GLN A 55 -24.05 17.61 -30.09
C GLN A 55 -24.02 16.77 -31.37
N ALA A 56 -24.07 15.44 -31.24
CA ALA A 56 -24.13 14.51 -32.35
C ALA A 56 -25.51 14.45 -33.04
N GLY A 57 -26.56 15.05 -32.44
CA GLY A 57 -27.92 15.03 -32.98
C GLY A 57 -28.56 13.64 -33.01
N THR A 58 -28.03 12.68 -32.24
CA THR A 58 -28.44 11.27 -32.27
C THR A 58 -29.64 10.95 -31.38
N VAL A 59 -30.15 11.94 -30.63
CA VAL A 59 -31.20 11.77 -29.62
C VAL A 59 -32.32 12.77 -29.87
N SER A 60 -33.57 12.30 -29.80
CA SER A 60 -34.76 13.14 -29.88
C SER A 60 -34.76 14.20 -28.77
N TYR A 61 -35.34 15.38 -29.05
CA TYR A 61 -35.43 16.45 -28.05
C TYR A 61 -36.21 16.02 -26.81
N GLU A 62 -37.28 15.22 -26.99
CA GLU A 62 -38.10 14.71 -25.88
C GLU A 62 -37.26 13.80 -24.96
N ASP A 63 -36.56 12.82 -25.54
CA ASP A 63 -35.65 11.92 -24.80
C ASP A 63 -34.52 12.69 -24.11
N PHE A 64 -34.03 13.76 -24.75
CA PHE A 64 -33.01 14.62 -24.18
C PHE A 64 -33.50 15.29 -22.89
N THR A 65 -34.69 15.87 -22.90
CA THR A 65 -35.26 16.57 -21.73
C THR A 65 -35.58 15.62 -20.58
N VAL A 66 -36.12 14.43 -20.86
CA VAL A 66 -36.43 13.41 -19.84
C VAL A 66 -35.14 12.92 -19.16
N ASN A 67 -34.11 12.62 -19.94
CA ASN A 67 -32.83 12.16 -19.40
C ASN A 67 -32.10 13.28 -18.64
N PHE A 68 -32.21 14.53 -19.10
CA PHE A 68 -31.67 15.68 -18.39
C PHE A 68 -32.34 15.87 -17.02
N ALA A 69 -33.67 15.76 -16.95
CA ALA A 69 -34.41 15.84 -15.69
C ALA A 69 -34.02 14.71 -14.72
N ARG A 70 -33.81 13.48 -15.23
CA ARG A 70 -33.32 12.35 -14.41
C ARG A 70 -31.92 12.63 -13.85
N LEU A 71 -30.99 13.12 -14.67
CA LEU A 71 -29.63 13.47 -14.22
C LEU A 71 -29.64 14.60 -13.19
N ALA A 72 -30.49 15.61 -13.37
CA ALA A 72 -30.67 16.70 -12.41
C ALA A 72 -31.21 16.19 -11.08
N ASN A 73 -32.18 15.26 -11.10
CA ASN A 73 -32.73 14.64 -9.91
C ASN A 73 -31.69 13.77 -9.18
N ASP A 74 -30.95 12.94 -9.92
CA ASP A 74 -29.86 12.12 -9.38
C ASP A 74 -28.80 13.01 -8.69
N LEU A 75 -28.39 14.10 -9.34
CA LEU A 75 -27.44 15.06 -8.77
C LEU A 75 -27.98 15.75 -7.52
N THR A 76 -29.26 16.12 -7.53
CA THR A 76 -29.92 16.73 -6.36
C THR A 76 -29.91 15.77 -5.16
N ALA A 77 -30.19 14.49 -5.38
CA ALA A 77 -30.13 13.47 -4.33
C ALA A 77 -28.72 13.35 -3.71
N TRP A 78 -27.67 13.40 -4.55
CA TRP A 78 -26.29 13.41 -4.05
C TRP A 78 -25.93 14.68 -3.28
N VAL A 79 -26.37 15.84 -3.76
CA VAL A 79 -26.15 17.14 -3.10
C VAL A 79 -26.86 17.18 -1.75
N ASP A 80 -28.04 16.58 -1.62
CA ASP A 80 -28.77 16.52 -0.35
C ASP A 80 -28.03 15.72 0.72
N CYS A 81 -27.30 14.68 0.32
CA CYS A 81 -26.41 13.90 1.19
C CYS A 81 -25.15 14.66 1.64
N LEU A 82 -24.81 15.81 1.03
CA LEU A 82 -23.66 16.61 1.46
C LEU A 82 -23.95 17.30 2.81
N PRO A 83 -22.97 17.38 3.73
CA PRO A 83 -23.14 18.11 4.97
C PRO A 83 -23.32 19.61 4.70
N ASN A 84 -24.13 20.31 5.51
CA ASN A 84 -24.40 21.75 5.30
C ASN A 84 -23.18 22.64 5.57
N THR A 85 -22.29 22.20 6.47
CA THR A 85 -21.02 22.87 6.75
C THR A 85 -19.86 22.02 6.24
N PRO A 86 -18.99 22.55 5.37
CA PRO A 86 -17.85 21.81 4.87
C PRO A 86 -16.88 21.59 6.02
N LYS A 87 -16.64 20.33 6.38
CA LYS A 87 -15.58 19.95 7.31
C LYS A 87 -14.50 19.29 6.48
N PRO A 88 -13.24 19.77 6.53
CA PRO A 88 -12.17 19.08 5.84
C PRO A 88 -12.14 17.63 6.33
N ALA A 89 -11.99 16.70 5.40
CA ALA A 89 -11.65 15.34 5.74
C ALA A 89 -10.45 15.41 6.70
N GLY A 90 -10.63 14.94 7.93
CA GLY A 90 -9.48 14.65 8.79
C GLY A 90 -8.48 13.82 7.97
N PRO A 91 -7.16 13.89 8.27
CA PRO A 91 -6.13 13.31 7.43
C PRO A 91 -6.54 11.90 7.03
N ARG A 92 -6.86 11.71 5.73
CA ARG A 92 -7.29 10.41 5.19
C ARG A 92 -6.24 9.41 5.68
N LYS A 93 -6.63 8.45 6.50
CA LYS A 93 -5.75 7.31 6.82
C LYS A 93 -5.46 6.65 5.48
N LYS A 94 -4.31 6.96 4.88
CA LYS A 94 -3.85 6.34 3.64
C LYS A 94 -3.73 4.86 3.93
N PHE A 95 -4.76 4.08 3.59
CA PHE A 95 -4.68 2.63 3.62
C PHE A 95 -3.53 2.25 2.69
N LEU A 96 -2.53 1.55 3.24
CA LEU A 96 -1.41 1.10 2.43
C LEU A 96 -1.94 0.14 1.37
N THR A 97 -1.75 0.50 0.11
CA THR A 97 -1.96 -0.43 -1.00
C THR A 97 -1.00 -1.60 -0.84
N GLU A 98 -1.46 -2.80 -1.18
CA GLU A 98 -0.67 -4.02 -1.07
C GLU A 98 0.63 -3.91 -1.87
N ALA A 99 0.60 -3.29 -3.06
CA ALA A 99 1.80 -3.05 -3.86
C ALA A 99 2.86 -2.22 -3.11
N ASN A 100 2.45 -1.10 -2.51
CA ASN A 100 3.38 -0.26 -1.73
C ASN A 100 3.85 -0.97 -0.47
N PHE A 101 3.00 -1.80 0.15
CA PHE A 101 3.39 -2.61 1.29
C PHE A 101 4.42 -3.67 0.91
N LYS A 102 4.21 -4.44 -0.17
CA LYS A 102 5.17 -5.41 -0.72
C LYS A 102 6.51 -4.76 -1.00
N THR A 103 6.54 -3.64 -1.72
CA THR A 103 7.79 -2.93 -2.01
C THR A 103 8.53 -2.51 -0.74
N ARG A 104 7.81 -2.01 0.28
CA ARG A 104 8.42 -1.66 1.57
C ARG A 104 8.97 -2.87 2.30
N VAL A 105 8.24 -3.98 2.33
CA VAL A 105 8.70 -5.23 2.95
C VAL A 105 9.94 -5.76 2.25
N ALA A 106 9.97 -5.75 0.92
CA ALA A 106 11.14 -6.16 0.14
C ALA A 106 12.37 -5.28 0.45
N ILE A 107 12.20 -3.95 0.44
CA ILE A 107 13.27 -3.00 0.79
C ILE A 107 13.76 -3.24 2.22
N LEU A 108 12.83 -3.42 3.17
CA LEU A 108 13.16 -3.59 4.58
C LEU A 108 13.90 -4.91 4.83
N LEU A 109 13.50 -6.00 4.16
CA LEU A 109 14.22 -7.28 4.18
C LEU A 109 15.65 -7.13 3.65
N LEU A 110 15.81 -6.48 2.50
CA LEU A 110 17.11 -6.26 1.87
C LEU A 110 18.00 -5.40 2.76
N LEU A 111 17.47 -4.31 3.30
CA LEU A 111 18.19 -3.41 4.21
C LEU A 111 18.67 -4.17 5.45
N ILE A 112 17.81 -4.97 6.07
CA ILE A 112 18.17 -5.79 7.24
C ILE A 112 19.32 -6.74 6.91
N LYS A 113 19.26 -7.44 5.76
CA LYS A 113 20.30 -8.40 5.39
C LYS A 113 21.62 -7.71 5.06
N VAL A 114 21.59 -6.56 4.38
CA VAL A 114 22.78 -5.73 4.14
C VAL A 114 23.38 -5.26 5.47
N VAL A 115 22.55 -4.79 6.41
CA VAL A 115 23.01 -4.35 7.74
C VAL A 115 23.62 -5.51 8.52
N VAL A 116 22.97 -6.68 8.57
CA VAL A 116 23.48 -7.84 9.31
C VAL A 116 24.79 -8.37 8.70
N LEU A 117 24.88 -8.47 7.37
CA LEU A 117 26.12 -8.90 6.70
C LEU A 117 27.24 -7.86 6.86
N GLY A 118 26.91 -6.57 6.74
CA GLY A 118 27.85 -5.48 7.00
C GLY A 118 28.33 -5.47 8.46
N TRP A 119 27.45 -5.77 9.41
CA TRP A 119 27.79 -5.88 10.82
C TRP A 119 28.69 -7.09 11.11
N LEU A 120 28.42 -8.23 10.48
CA LEU A 120 29.28 -9.40 10.51
C LEU A 120 30.67 -9.09 9.94
N TYR A 121 30.72 -8.41 8.79
CA TYR A 121 31.97 -7.99 8.16
C TYR A 121 32.75 -7.02 9.04
N TYR A 122 32.08 -6.04 9.65
CA TYR A 122 32.70 -5.10 10.60
C TYR A 122 33.34 -5.84 11.78
N HIS A 123 32.64 -6.78 12.40
CA HIS A 123 33.20 -7.53 13.52
C HIS A 123 34.31 -8.51 13.13
N TRP A 124 34.32 -8.99 11.88
CA TRP A 124 35.44 -9.74 11.34
C TRP A 124 36.67 -8.85 11.13
N SER A 125 36.51 -7.66 10.54
CA SER A 125 37.64 -6.74 10.31
C SER A 125 38.23 -6.19 11.60
N THR A 126 37.45 -6.07 12.68
CA THR A 126 37.97 -5.71 14.02
C THR A 126 38.57 -6.89 14.80
N GLY A 127 38.73 -8.07 14.18
CA GLY A 127 39.33 -9.25 14.81
C GLY A 127 38.42 -10.02 15.77
N GLY A 128 37.12 -9.69 15.82
CA GLY A 128 36.15 -10.41 16.64
C GLY A 128 35.79 -11.80 16.10
N PHE A 129 36.17 -12.12 14.86
CA PHE A 129 35.95 -13.40 14.18
C PHE A 129 37.21 -13.89 13.48
N THR A 130 37.46 -15.20 13.53
CA THR A 130 38.41 -15.84 12.61
C THR A 130 37.80 -15.96 11.21
N ALA A 131 38.63 -16.17 10.18
CA ALA A 131 38.16 -16.35 8.81
C ALA A 131 37.15 -17.52 8.69
N ASP A 132 37.43 -18.65 9.35
CA ASP A 132 36.54 -19.82 9.35
C ASP A 132 35.19 -19.52 10.02
N GLN A 133 35.21 -18.75 11.11
CA GLN A 133 33.99 -18.38 11.83
C GLN A 133 33.14 -17.40 11.02
N PHE A 134 33.78 -16.45 10.34
CA PHE A 134 33.09 -15.54 9.42
C PHE A 134 32.42 -16.32 8.29
N GLN A 135 33.16 -17.20 7.61
CA GLN A 135 32.64 -18.04 6.54
C GLN A 135 31.51 -18.94 7.04
N GLY A 136 31.68 -19.63 8.16
CA GLY A 136 30.65 -20.49 8.74
C GLY A 136 29.35 -19.73 9.07
N THR A 137 29.46 -18.49 9.55
CA THR A 137 28.27 -17.65 9.80
C THR A 137 27.60 -17.22 8.50
N ALA A 138 28.40 -16.84 7.49
CA ALA A 138 27.89 -16.46 6.17
C ALA A 138 27.18 -17.63 5.47
N THR A 139 27.69 -18.85 5.57
CA THR A 139 27.07 -20.06 5.02
C THR A 139 25.69 -20.34 5.62
N ILE A 140 25.41 -19.91 6.84
CA ILE A 140 24.08 -20.02 7.45
C ILE A 140 23.15 -18.90 6.94
N LEU A 141 23.63 -17.65 6.91
CA LEU A 141 22.80 -16.48 6.60
C LEU A 141 22.45 -16.32 5.12
N VAL A 142 23.41 -16.61 4.23
CA VAL A 142 23.27 -16.34 2.78
C VAL A 142 22.21 -17.21 2.11
N PRO A 143 22.12 -18.54 2.34
CA PRO A 143 21.11 -19.36 1.69
C PRO A 143 19.67 -18.95 2.04
N VAL A 144 19.42 -18.61 3.31
CA VAL A 144 18.10 -18.12 3.76
C VAL A 144 17.75 -16.82 3.04
N PHE A 145 18.71 -15.91 2.90
CA PHE A 145 18.49 -14.67 2.16
C PHE A 145 18.20 -14.93 0.68
N ALA A 146 18.98 -15.80 0.03
CA ALA A 146 18.79 -16.13 -1.38
C ALA A 146 17.40 -16.72 -1.65
N ALA A 147 16.91 -17.60 -0.77
CA ALA A 147 15.57 -18.17 -0.88
C ALA A 147 14.48 -17.09 -0.80
N LEU A 148 14.56 -16.16 0.16
CA LEU A 148 13.60 -15.07 0.30
C LEU A 148 13.66 -14.10 -0.88
N LEU A 149 14.86 -13.81 -1.38
CA LEU A 149 15.07 -12.94 -2.53
C LEU A 149 14.49 -13.54 -3.82
N ALA A 150 14.65 -14.85 -4.02
CA ALA A 150 14.09 -15.56 -5.18
C ALA A 150 12.57 -15.41 -5.25
N VAL A 151 11.88 -15.58 -4.12
CA VAL A 151 10.41 -15.44 -4.02
C VAL A 151 9.97 -14.01 -4.36
N ILE A 152 10.71 -13.00 -3.87
CA ILE A 152 10.41 -11.59 -4.17
C ILE A 152 10.62 -11.31 -5.66
N LEU A 153 11.73 -11.76 -6.24
CA LEU A 153 12.01 -11.57 -7.66
C LEU A 153 10.97 -12.23 -8.56
N GLU A 154 10.55 -13.45 -8.22
CA GLU A 154 9.52 -14.20 -8.95
C GLU A 154 8.20 -13.42 -9.02
N ASP A 155 7.72 -12.87 -7.91
CA ASP A 155 6.51 -12.03 -7.86
C ASP A 155 6.69 -10.74 -8.68
N TYR A 156 7.85 -10.07 -8.57
CA TYR A 156 8.14 -8.87 -9.36
C TYR A 156 8.15 -9.14 -10.87
N MET A 157 8.79 -10.22 -11.30
CA MET A 157 8.82 -10.63 -12.70
C MET A 157 7.42 -10.97 -13.22
N HIS A 158 6.60 -11.63 -12.39
CA HIS A 158 5.21 -11.94 -12.75
C HIS A 158 4.34 -10.69 -12.89
N GLN A 159 4.47 -9.73 -11.99
CA GLN A 159 3.73 -8.47 -12.07
C GLN A 159 4.12 -7.64 -13.31
N HIS A 160 5.39 -7.72 -13.73
CA HIS A 160 5.85 -7.06 -14.96
C HIS A 160 5.26 -7.71 -16.23
N LYS A 161 5.11 -9.05 -16.22
CA LYS A 161 4.56 -9.81 -17.37
C LYS A 161 3.03 -9.73 -17.49
N ASN A 162 2.31 -9.73 -16.37
CA ASN A 162 0.85 -9.90 -16.36
C ASN A 162 0.06 -8.60 -16.10
N GLY A 163 0.73 -7.45 -15.96
CA GLY A 163 0.10 -6.16 -15.67
C GLY A 163 -0.34 -5.98 -14.20
N GLN A 164 -0.58 -4.73 -13.80
CA GLN A 164 -0.98 -4.41 -12.42
C GLN A 164 -2.36 -5.00 -12.09
N GLN A 165 -2.39 -5.91 -11.11
CA GLN A 165 -3.63 -6.46 -10.55
C GLN A 165 -4.42 -5.35 -9.81
N ARG A 166 -5.75 -5.52 -9.72
CA ARG A 166 -6.67 -4.57 -9.06
C ARG A 166 -6.15 -4.17 -7.66
N PRO A 167 -6.32 -2.90 -7.24
CA PRO A 167 -5.79 -2.42 -5.97
C PRO A 167 -6.42 -3.19 -4.81
N ARG A 168 -5.59 -4.00 -4.15
CA ARG A 168 -5.92 -4.72 -2.93
C ARG A 168 -5.26 -4.00 -1.76
N TYR A 169 -5.95 -3.94 -0.61
CA TYR A 169 -5.47 -3.23 0.58
C TYR A 169 -4.93 -4.23 1.60
N ALA A 170 -3.78 -3.93 2.19
CA ALA A 170 -3.19 -4.76 3.24
C ALA A 170 -3.91 -4.56 4.58
N SER A 171 -4.09 -5.64 5.34
CA SER A 171 -4.73 -5.57 6.65
C SER A 171 -3.84 -4.87 7.67
N GLY A 172 -4.40 -3.92 8.43
CA GLY A 172 -3.66 -3.16 9.44
C GLY A 172 -2.90 -4.01 10.47
N PRO A 173 -3.48 -5.10 11.01
CA PRO A 173 -2.77 -5.98 11.94
C PRO A 173 -1.55 -6.65 11.32
N LEU A 174 -1.62 -7.07 10.05
CA LEU A 174 -0.48 -7.67 9.35
C LEU A 174 0.66 -6.67 9.20
N ILE A 175 0.34 -5.43 8.84
CA ILE A 175 1.33 -4.35 8.75
C ILE A 175 2.03 -4.18 10.12
N ALA A 176 1.28 -4.09 11.21
CA ALA A 176 1.86 -3.93 12.55
C ALA A 176 2.80 -5.10 12.93
N VAL A 177 2.38 -6.35 12.68
CA VAL A 177 3.20 -7.53 12.94
C VAL A 177 4.49 -7.50 12.13
N VAL A 178 4.41 -7.18 10.85
CA VAL A 178 5.58 -7.14 9.96
C VAL A 178 6.58 -6.06 10.38
N TYR A 179 6.09 -4.87 10.69
CA TYR A 179 6.94 -3.76 11.13
C TYR A 179 7.60 -3.99 12.49
N TRP A 180 7.07 -4.91 13.31
CA TRP A 180 7.68 -5.27 14.59
C TRP A 180 8.61 -6.49 14.46
N LEU A 181 8.18 -7.50 13.71
CA LEU A 181 8.90 -8.76 13.53
C LEU A 181 10.26 -8.57 12.86
N PHE A 182 10.32 -7.75 11.81
CA PHE A 182 11.54 -7.58 11.03
C PHE A 182 12.66 -6.86 11.81
N PRO A 183 12.41 -5.72 12.49
CA PRO A 183 13.41 -5.11 13.37
C PRO A 183 13.84 -6.04 14.52
N LEU A 184 12.89 -6.78 15.12
CA LEU A 184 13.23 -7.75 16.17
C LEU A 184 14.17 -8.83 15.65
N TYR A 185 13.89 -9.37 14.48
CA TYR A 185 14.73 -10.36 13.82
C TYR A 185 16.13 -9.83 13.52
N ALA A 186 16.23 -8.62 12.96
CA ALA A 186 17.52 -7.96 12.70
C ALA A 186 18.32 -7.74 13.99
N LEU A 187 17.65 -7.26 15.05
CA LEU A 187 18.26 -7.02 16.34
C LEU A 187 18.75 -8.32 16.98
N ALA A 188 17.98 -9.40 16.93
CA ALA A 188 18.39 -10.70 17.44
C ALA A 188 19.68 -11.20 16.75
N LEU A 189 19.75 -11.12 15.42
CA LEU A 189 20.95 -11.50 14.68
C LEU A 189 22.15 -10.61 15.02
N ALA A 190 21.97 -9.28 15.07
CA ALA A 190 23.03 -8.34 15.38
C ALA A 190 23.58 -8.54 16.81
N VAL A 191 22.71 -8.81 17.79
CA VAL A 191 23.08 -9.08 19.17
C VAL A 191 23.90 -10.37 19.28
N LEU A 192 23.49 -11.46 18.61
CA LEU A 192 24.26 -12.71 18.63
C LEU A 192 25.67 -12.53 18.05
N ILE A 193 25.79 -11.83 16.92
CA ILE A 193 27.07 -11.51 16.30
C ILE A 193 27.93 -10.67 17.26
N ALA A 194 27.35 -9.64 17.89
CA ALA A 194 28.08 -8.76 18.81
C ALA A 194 28.50 -9.47 20.11
N LEU A 195 27.66 -10.31 20.70
CA LEU A 195 27.98 -11.10 21.89
C LEU A 195 29.15 -12.04 21.63
N LYS A 196 29.15 -12.68 20.46
CA LYS A 196 30.26 -13.54 20.07
C LYS A 196 31.53 -12.72 19.78
N ALA A 197 31.41 -11.57 19.12
CA ALA A 197 32.56 -10.69 18.84
C ALA A 197 33.23 -10.18 20.12
N LYS A 198 32.46 -9.95 21.19
CA LYS A 198 32.95 -9.57 22.52
C LYS A 198 33.56 -10.75 23.31
N GLY A 199 33.47 -11.98 22.80
CA GLY A 199 33.90 -13.18 23.50
C GLY A 199 32.97 -13.64 24.62
N SER A 200 31.76 -13.08 24.74
CA SER A 200 30.79 -13.46 25.78
C SER A 200 30.18 -14.84 25.55
N ILE A 201 30.13 -15.30 24.29
CA ILE A 201 29.66 -16.63 23.91
C ILE A 201 30.64 -17.29 22.94
N SER A 202 30.70 -18.63 22.96
CA SER A 202 31.50 -19.40 22.00
C SER A 202 30.87 -19.37 20.61
N PHE A 203 31.68 -19.63 19.57
CA PHE A 203 31.19 -19.72 18.19
C PHE A 203 30.14 -20.83 18.01
N SER A 204 30.34 -21.97 18.68
CA SER A 204 29.36 -23.07 18.67
C SER A 204 28.02 -22.64 19.27
N ALA A 205 28.04 -21.97 20.43
CA ALA A 205 26.83 -21.45 21.05
C ALA A 205 26.12 -20.41 20.16
N MET A 206 26.88 -19.52 19.52
CA MET A 206 26.33 -18.55 18.57
C MET A 206 25.62 -19.24 17.41
N ASN A 207 26.22 -20.27 16.80
CA ASN A 207 25.59 -21.02 15.70
C ASN A 207 24.29 -21.71 16.13
N THR A 208 24.26 -22.29 17.33
CA THR A 208 23.03 -22.86 17.89
C THR A 208 21.94 -21.79 18.04
N TRP A 209 22.26 -20.62 18.61
CA TRP A 209 21.31 -19.53 18.74
C TRP A 209 20.87 -18.94 17.40
N LEU A 210 21.77 -18.84 16.42
CA LEU A 210 21.43 -18.42 15.06
C LEU A 210 20.45 -19.40 14.42
N ALA A 211 20.66 -20.71 14.58
CA ALA A 211 19.73 -21.72 14.08
C ALA A 211 18.34 -21.59 14.74
N VAL A 212 18.28 -21.31 16.04
CA VAL A 212 17.02 -21.07 16.76
C VAL A 212 16.33 -19.80 16.25
N VAL A 213 17.07 -18.69 16.10
CA VAL A 213 16.53 -17.42 15.60
C VAL A 213 16.04 -17.55 14.17
N GLU A 214 16.80 -18.24 13.30
CA GLU A 214 16.39 -18.45 11.92
C GLU A 214 15.19 -19.41 11.82
N SER A 215 15.13 -20.46 12.62
CA SER A 215 13.99 -21.38 12.60
C SER A 215 12.72 -20.73 13.15
N GLY A 216 12.86 -19.93 14.21
CA GLY A 216 11.77 -19.19 14.83
C GLY A 216 11.40 -17.95 14.02
N LEU A 217 12.14 -16.86 14.23
CA LEU A 217 11.86 -15.56 13.64
C LEU A 217 12.04 -15.57 12.12
N GLY A 218 13.12 -16.18 11.61
CA GLY A 218 13.38 -16.30 10.18
C GLY A 218 12.29 -17.11 9.45
N GLY A 219 11.79 -18.19 10.08
CA GLY A 219 10.65 -18.96 9.59
C GLY A 219 9.37 -18.14 9.50
N TYR A 220 9.07 -17.31 10.50
CA TYR A 220 7.92 -16.39 10.44
C TYR A 220 8.08 -15.32 9.36
N VAL A 221 9.28 -14.73 9.23
CA VAL A 221 9.61 -13.79 8.14
C VAL A 221 9.40 -14.48 6.79
N GLY A 222 9.86 -15.72 6.63
CA GLY A 222 9.66 -16.51 5.43
C GLY A 222 8.19 -16.77 5.12
N LYS A 223 7.38 -17.12 6.12
CA LYS A 223 5.92 -17.27 5.95
C LYS A 223 5.24 -15.97 5.53
N VAL A 224 5.65 -14.84 6.10
CA VAL A 224 5.14 -13.52 5.70
C VAL A 224 5.51 -13.21 4.26
N VAL A 225 6.77 -13.41 3.87
CA VAL A 225 7.23 -13.17 2.50
C VAL A 225 6.51 -14.10 1.53
N HIS A 226 6.43 -15.39 1.82
CA HIS A 226 5.66 -16.31 0.99
C HIS A 226 4.18 -15.94 0.91
N GLY A 227 3.54 -15.61 2.03
CA GLY A 227 2.11 -15.24 2.03
C GLY A 227 1.81 -13.92 1.31
N LEU A 228 2.77 -12.98 1.28
CA LEU A 228 2.62 -11.71 0.57
C LEU A 228 2.97 -11.83 -0.91
N PHE A 229 4.05 -12.52 -1.25
CA PHE A 229 4.60 -12.53 -2.61
C PHE A 229 4.19 -13.76 -3.43
N LYS A 230 3.89 -14.90 -2.80
CA LYS A 230 3.41 -16.09 -3.52
C LYS A 230 1.89 -16.04 -3.61
N LYS A 231 1.37 -15.96 -4.83
CA LYS A 231 -0.07 -16.03 -5.10
C LYS A 231 -0.56 -17.45 -4.83
N ASN A 232 -1.55 -17.61 -3.96
CA ASN A 232 -2.35 -18.83 -3.95
C ASN A 232 -3.07 -18.88 -5.30
N GLU A 233 -2.76 -19.87 -6.12
CA GLU A 233 -3.53 -20.22 -7.31
C GLU A 233 -5.01 -20.41 -6.98
#